data_AF-A0A367JD40-F1
#
_entry.id   AF-A0A367JD40-F1
#
_cell.length_a   1.000
_cell.length_b   1.000
_cell.length_c   1.000
_cell.angle_alpha   90.00
_cell.angle_beta   90.00
_cell.angle_gamma   90.00
#
_symmetry.space_group_name_H-M   'P 1'
#
loop_
_entity.id
_entity.type
_entity.pdbx_description
1 polymer ?
#
loop_
_entity_poly.entity_id
_entity_poly.type
_entity_poly.pdbx_seq_one_letter_code
_entity_poly.pdbx_strand_id
1 'polypeptide(L)'
;METPEEVERKVQFFKSIEKAKYVADIKNTVIMKNQLNHLVPCHVNRLFNTKEYVVYNNSHAKAKITNKQQAESIVLFCSKFMEAVVILESYWFFLTSFSVFIHDKNVDDCADNSRVGLQQEAVSFIRKKTRAGSDYFELTTRFSNVELLATSGFFGNVDSNTVLAFIGSSIQNLPSSLAERYDTVSSKYVFVPRTSVPFTNVERLLNQYIKQHAANKWMFISKKYEEKGFLPSHPLSFMTKYDVQKAASLLLKVFVNKNLYQNEIKGVMSNLQKIPEKLLTASGKLIKRYIMDLDNKDEFLDVIYNLDE
;
A
#
# COMPACT_ATOMS: atom_id res chain seq x y z
N MET A 1 -16.06 -59.33 4.58
CA MET A 1 -14.90 -58.49 4.93
C MET A 1 -15.01 -57.25 4.08
N GLU A 2 -15.01 -56.07 4.69
CA GLU A 2 -15.00 -54.82 3.94
C GLU A 2 -13.65 -54.67 3.23
N THR A 3 -13.65 -54.18 1.99
CA THR A 3 -12.40 -53.94 1.27
C THR A 3 -11.70 -52.70 1.84
N PRO A 4 -10.36 -52.58 1.69
CA PRO A 4 -9.63 -51.38 2.11
C PRO A 4 -10.21 -50.08 1.54
N GLU A 5 -10.70 -50.07 0.29
CA GLU A 5 -11.33 -48.87 -0.28
C GLU A 5 -12.69 -48.54 0.34
N GLU A 6 -13.46 -49.56 0.75
CA GLU A 6 -14.74 -49.36 1.45
C GLU A 6 -14.53 -48.75 2.83
N VAL A 7 -13.49 -49.20 3.55
CA VAL A 7 -13.08 -48.64 4.83
C VAL A 7 -12.61 -47.19 4.65
N GLU A 8 -11.82 -46.89 3.62
CA GLU A 8 -11.34 -45.53 3.36
C GLU A 8 -12.50 -44.56 3.06
N ARG A 9 -13.46 -44.96 2.21
CA ARG A 9 -14.65 -44.15 1.92
C ARG A 9 -15.50 -43.91 3.17
N LYS A 10 -15.69 -44.94 4.01
CA LYS A 10 -16.39 -44.79 5.29
C LYS A 10 -15.66 -43.83 6.22
N VAL A 11 -14.34 -43.93 6.34
CA VAL A 11 -13.54 -43.01 7.15
C VAL A 11 -13.64 -41.57 6.63
N GLN A 12 -13.59 -41.35 5.31
CA GLN A 12 -13.78 -40.01 4.75
C GLN A 12 -15.19 -39.47 4.99
N PHE A 13 -16.21 -40.31 4.86
CA PHE A 13 -17.60 -39.96 5.15
C PHE A 13 -17.81 -39.62 6.64
N PHE A 14 -17.26 -40.39 7.57
CA PHE A 14 -17.32 -40.05 8.99
C PHE A 14 -16.53 -38.79 9.33
N LYS A 15 -15.38 -38.56 8.68
CA LYS A 15 -14.63 -37.30 8.81
C LYS A 15 -15.41 -36.09 8.31
N SER A 16 -16.16 -36.21 7.22
CA SER A 16 -16.97 -35.10 6.69
C SER A 16 -18.17 -34.81 7.59
N ILE A 17 -18.82 -35.85 8.13
CA ILE A 17 -19.90 -35.71 9.12
C ILE A 17 -19.39 -35.06 10.41
N GLU A 18 -18.25 -35.51 10.95
CA GLU A 18 -17.72 -34.89 12.18
C GLU A 18 -17.21 -33.47 11.95
N LYS A 19 -16.64 -33.15 10.78
CA LYS A 19 -16.35 -31.75 10.42
C LYS A 19 -17.63 -30.91 10.36
N ALA A 20 -18.71 -31.44 9.78
CA ALA A 20 -19.98 -30.73 9.71
C ALA A 20 -20.60 -30.50 11.10
N LYS A 21 -20.55 -31.51 11.99
CA LYS A 21 -20.97 -31.37 13.39
C LYS A 21 -20.11 -30.38 14.16
N TYR A 22 -18.78 -30.46 14.04
CA TYR A 22 -17.85 -29.50 14.64
C TYR A 22 -18.15 -28.06 14.21
N VAL A 23 -18.44 -27.84 12.92
CA VAL A 23 -18.81 -26.51 12.41
C VAL A 23 -20.18 -26.05 12.92
N ALA A 24 -21.14 -26.97 13.05
CA ALA A 24 -22.49 -26.67 13.55
C ALA A 24 -22.49 -26.35 15.05
N ASP A 25 -21.80 -27.14 15.86
CA ASP A 25 -21.76 -27.00 17.33
C ASP A 25 -20.92 -25.80 17.78
N ILE A 26 -19.93 -25.40 16.99
CA ILE A 26 -18.95 -24.38 17.37
C ILE A 26 -19.28 -23.03 16.72
N LYS A 27 -20.34 -22.93 15.90
CA LYS A 27 -20.77 -21.67 15.27
C LYS A 27 -20.98 -20.50 16.25
N ASN A 28 -21.24 -20.80 17.54
CA ASN A 28 -21.38 -19.80 18.61
C ASN A 28 -20.20 -19.79 19.62
N THR A 29 -19.23 -20.68 19.49
CA THR A 29 -18.14 -20.90 20.47
C THR A 29 -16.78 -21.11 19.83
N VAL A 30 -16.59 -20.79 18.53
CA VAL A 30 -15.22 -20.61 18.01
C VAL A 30 -14.80 -19.27 18.57
N ILE A 31 -14.09 -19.28 19.70
CA ILE A 31 -13.08 -18.25 19.93
C ILE A 31 -12.15 -18.39 18.74
N MET A 32 -12.43 -17.67 17.65
CA MET A 32 -11.53 -17.53 16.51
C MET A 32 -10.22 -17.16 17.15
N LYS A 33 -9.24 -18.06 17.11
CA LYS A 33 -8.04 -17.90 17.91
C LYS A 33 -7.46 -16.55 17.53
N ASN A 34 -7.53 -15.57 18.44
CA ASN A 34 -7.17 -14.17 18.19
C ASN A 34 -5.66 -13.98 17.93
N GLN A 35 -4.93 -15.09 17.77
CA GLN A 35 -3.49 -15.15 17.56
C GLN A 35 -3.22 -15.65 16.14
N LEU A 36 -2.40 -14.88 15.42
CA LEU A 36 -2.09 -15.08 14.01
C LEU A 36 -1.34 -16.39 13.73
N ASN A 37 -0.53 -16.87 14.70
CA ASN A 37 0.24 -18.12 14.63
C ASN A 37 -0.62 -19.38 14.41
N HIS A 38 -1.94 -19.29 14.62
CA HIS A 38 -2.86 -20.40 14.32
C HIS A 38 -3.43 -20.36 12.91
N LEU A 39 -3.28 -19.23 12.21
CA LEU A 39 -3.85 -19.00 10.88
C LEU A 39 -2.78 -19.00 9.78
N VAL A 40 -1.53 -18.70 10.14
CA VAL A 40 -0.42 -18.57 9.20
C VAL A 40 0.65 -19.63 9.49
N PRO A 41 1.22 -20.28 8.45
CA PRO A 41 2.29 -21.25 8.61
C PRO A 41 3.52 -20.71 9.35
N CYS A 42 4.20 -21.60 10.09
CA CYS A 42 5.38 -21.25 10.87
C CYS A 42 6.57 -20.77 10.02
N HIS A 43 6.67 -21.18 8.75
CA HIS A 43 7.76 -20.73 7.87
C HIS A 43 7.71 -19.22 7.60
N VAL A 44 6.54 -18.58 7.77
CA VAL A 44 6.37 -17.12 7.66
C VAL A 44 7.06 -16.37 8.81
N ASN A 45 7.44 -17.06 9.89
CA ASN A 45 8.21 -16.47 10.99
C ASN A 45 9.56 -15.89 10.56
N ARG A 46 10.07 -16.27 9.38
CA ARG A 46 11.25 -15.64 8.76
C ARG A 46 11.02 -14.18 8.36
N LEU A 47 9.76 -13.80 8.13
CA LEU A 47 9.34 -12.43 7.79
C LEU A 47 8.99 -11.67 9.08
N PHE A 48 8.08 -12.21 9.90
CA PHE A 48 7.61 -11.57 11.13
C PHE A 48 7.19 -12.61 12.18
N ASN A 49 7.33 -12.32 13.47
CA ASN A 49 6.96 -13.25 14.53
C ASN A 49 5.43 -13.31 14.70
N THR A 50 4.78 -14.37 14.21
CA THR A 50 3.32 -14.55 14.25
C THR A 50 2.71 -14.50 15.66
N LYS A 51 3.49 -14.72 16.73
CA LYS A 51 3.02 -14.64 18.12
C LYS A 51 2.86 -13.20 18.63
N GLU A 52 3.49 -12.24 17.96
CA GLU A 52 3.49 -10.83 18.35
C GLU A 52 2.31 -10.05 17.78
N TYR A 53 1.31 -10.73 17.22
CA TYR A 53 0.18 -10.12 16.54
C TYR A 53 -1.13 -10.34 17.30
N VAL A 54 -2.02 -9.34 17.22
CA VAL A 54 -3.37 -9.37 17.76
C VAL A 54 -4.37 -8.85 16.74
N VAL A 55 -5.58 -9.40 16.74
CA VAL A 55 -6.68 -8.83 15.96
C VAL A 55 -6.96 -7.41 16.45
N TYR A 56 -6.97 -6.46 15.52
CA TYR A 56 -7.38 -5.10 15.77
C TYR A 56 -8.90 -5.06 16.02
N ASN A 57 -9.29 -4.72 17.25
CA ASN A 57 -10.68 -4.70 17.70
C ASN A 57 -11.17 -3.29 18.11
N ASN A 58 -10.36 -2.25 17.91
CA ASN A 58 -10.67 -0.91 18.41
C ASN A 58 -11.54 -0.12 17.42
N SER A 59 -12.61 0.49 17.92
CA SER A 59 -13.50 1.37 17.15
C SER A 59 -12.99 2.82 17.09
N HIS A 60 -11.67 3.01 16.98
CA HIS A 60 -11.01 4.30 17.30
C HIS A 60 -11.43 5.48 16.42
N ALA A 61 -12.18 5.25 15.34
CA ALA A 61 -12.69 6.31 14.47
C ALA A 61 -14.18 6.08 14.11
N LYS A 62 -15.06 6.29 15.09
CA LYS A 62 -16.51 6.42 14.82
C LYS A 62 -16.89 7.79 14.25
N ALA A 63 -15.97 8.75 14.25
CA ALA A 63 -16.19 10.10 13.75
C ALA A 63 -15.52 10.28 12.40
N LYS A 64 -16.21 10.99 11.51
CA LYS A 64 -15.65 11.45 10.24
C LYS A 64 -14.56 12.48 10.50
N ILE A 65 -13.44 12.35 9.81
CA ILE A 65 -12.33 13.31 9.81
C ILE A 65 -12.66 14.44 8.84
N THR A 66 -12.77 15.66 9.35
CA THR A 66 -13.23 16.83 8.56
C THR A 66 -12.28 18.03 8.62
N ASN A 67 -11.22 17.97 9.44
CA ASN A 67 -10.24 19.06 9.55
C ASN A 67 -8.81 18.54 9.67
N LYS A 68 -7.85 19.46 9.47
CA LYS A 68 -6.41 19.18 9.46
C LYS A 68 -5.89 18.60 10.78
N GLN A 69 -6.35 19.09 11.94
CA GLN A 69 -5.89 18.60 13.24
C GLN A 69 -6.31 17.14 13.47
N GLN A 70 -7.56 16.81 13.12
CA GLN A 70 -8.04 15.43 13.13
C GLN A 70 -7.26 14.56 12.15
N ALA A 71 -6.91 15.10 10.98
CA ALA A 71 -6.10 14.43 9.96
C ALA A 71 -4.71 14.04 10.49
N GLU A 72 -4.00 14.99 11.12
CA GLU A 72 -2.67 14.75 11.68
C GLU A 72 -2.73 13.69 12.79
N SER A 73 -3.72 13.77 13.67
CA SER A 73 -3.93 12.79 14.74
C SER A 73 -4.25 11.40 14.18
N ILE A 74 -5.11 11.30 13.16
CA ILE A 74 -5.49 10.00 12.61
C ILE A 74 -4.37 9.38 11.79
N VAL A 75 -3.59 10.18 11.06
CA VAL A 75 -2.40 9.72 10.33
C VAL A 75 -1.39 9.13 11.31
N LEU A 76 -1.08 9.82 12.42
CA LEU A 76 -0.18 9.27 13.43
C LEU A 76 -0.72 7.95 14.02
N PHE A 77 -2.03 7.87 14.24
CA PHE A 77 -2.68 6.65 14.68
C PHE A 77 -2.53 5.49 13.68
N CYS A 78 -2.52 5.76 12.38
CA CYS A 78 -2.37 4.75 11.34
C CYS A 78 -1.05 3.97 11.45
N SER A 79 -0.02 4.52 12.12
CA SER A 79 1.23 3.82 12.38
C SER A 79 1.07 2.49 13.13
N LYS A 80 -0.03 2.28 13.85
CA LYS A 80 -0.40 1.00 14.47
C LYS A 80 -0.60 -0.14 13.46
N PHE A 81 -0.90 0.18 12.20
CA PHE A 81 -1.05 -0.79 11.12
C PHE A 81 0.26 -1.10 10.39
N MET A 82 1.40 -0.52 10.83
CA MET A 82 2.70 -0.89 10.30
C MET A 82 2.97 -2.37 10.55
N GLU A 83 3.45 -3.07 9.51
CA GLU A 83 3.65 -4.53 9.56
C GLU A 83 2.36 -5.33 9.82
N ALA A 84 1.17 -4.75 9.60
CA ALA A 84 -0.09 -5.48 9.78
C ALA A 84 -0.20 -6.72 8.87
N VAL A 85 -0.94 -7.71 9.35
CA VAL A 85 -1.27 -8.93 8.60
C VAL A 85 -2.78 -9.00 8.39
N VAL A 86 -3.20 -9.16 7.14
CA VAL A 86 -4.61 -9.34 6.77
C VAL A 86 -4.80 -10.77 6.29
N ILE A 87 -5.85 -11.42 6.78
CA ILE A 87 -6.29 -12.72 6.24
C ILE A 87 -7.52 -12.50 5.37
N LEU A 88 -7.39 -12.76 4.06
CA LEU A 88 -8.48 -12.76 3.09
C LEU A 88 -8.64 -14.20 2.58
N GLU A 89 -9.73 -14.85 3.01
CA GLU A 89 -9.96 -16.28 2.73
C GLU A 89 -8.76 -17.14 3.17
N SER A 90 -8.17 -17.89 2.23
CA SER A 90 -7.00 -18.74 2.43
C SER A 90 -5.68 -18.02 2.12
N TYR A 91 -5.67 -16.68 2.05
CA TYR A 91 -4.47 -15.90 1.77
C TYR A 91 -4.16 -14.94 2.89
N TRP A 92 -2.89 -14.89 3.27
CA TRP A 92 -2.36 -13.89 4.19
C TRP A 92 -1.61 -12.83 3.41
N PHE A 93 -1.73 -11.58 3.86
CA PHE A 93 -1.02 -10.42 3.33
C PHE A 93 -0.33 -9.71 4.47
N PHE A 94 0.98 -9.51 4.37
CA PHE A 94 1.80 -8.80 5.35
C PHE A 94 2.29 -7.48 4.74
N LEU A 95 1.92 -6.35 5.35
CA LEU A 95 2.11 -5.02 4.80
C LEU A 95 3.41 -4.40 5.31
N THR A 96 4.36 -4.07 4.43
CA THR A 96 5.60 -3.39 4.85
C THR A 96 5.58 -1.88 4.58
N SER A 97 4.68 -1.41 3.73
CA SER A 97 4.40 0.00 3.56
C SER A 97 2.95 0.23 3.12
N PHE A 98 2.41 1.41 3.44
CA PHE A 98 1.11 1.87 2.96
C PHE A 98 1.02 3.40 2.91
N SER A 99 0.16 3.91 2.04
CA SER A 99 -0.21 5.32 1.98
C SER A 99 -1.56 5.56 2.65
N VAL A 100 -1.68 6.66 3.39
CA VAL A 100 -2.91 7.08 4.05
C VAL A 100 -3.65 8.11 3.19
N PHE A 101 -4.94 7.88 3.01
CA PHE A 101 -5.87 8.78 2.33
C PHE A 101 -7.05 9.08 3.24
N ILE A 102 -7.52 10.31 3.21
CA ILE A 102 -8.71 10.73 3.97
C ILE A 102 -9.76 11.16 2.95
N HIS A 103 -10.90 10.49 2.90
CA HIS A 103 -11.99 10.81 1.98
C HIS A 103 -12.78 12.03 2.47
N ASP A 104 -12.12 13.18 2.50
CA ASP A 104 -12.69 14.52 2.65
C ASP A 104 -11.79 15.53 1.93
N LYS A 105 -12.28 16.14 0.84
CA LYS A 105 -11.47 17.02 -0.02
C LYS A 105 -10.90 18.25 0.68
N ASN A 106 -11.53 18.70 1.77
CA ASN A 106 -11.05 19.85 2.52
C ASN A 106 -9.78 19.50 3.33
N VAL A 107 -9.54 18.21 3.52
CA VAL A 107 -8.43 17.67 4.30
C VAL A 107 -7.39 17.00 3.40
N ASP A 108 -7.85 16.36 2.32
CA ASP A 108 -7.02 15.58 1.42
C ASP A 108 -7.63 15.54 0.01
N ASP A 109 -7.13 16.42 -0.86
CA ASP A 109 -7.51 16.46 -2.27
C ASP A 109 -6.85 15.33 -3.08
N CYS A 110 -5.91 14.58 -2.50
CA CYS A 110 -5.28 13.41 -3.14
C CYS A 110 -6.16 12.16 -3.10
N ALA A 111 -7.05 12.04 -2.12
CA ALA A 111 -7.99 10.92 -2.03
C ALA A 111 -8.92 10.88 -3.25
N ASP A 112 -9.38 9.67 -3.62
CA ASP A 112 -10.36 9.53 -4.69
C ASP A 112 -11.74 10.07 -4.24
N ASN A 113 -12.57 10.48 -5.20
CA ASN A 113 -13.92 11.00 -4.93
C ASN A 113 -14.92 9.88 -4.57
N SER A 114 -14.45 8.71 -4.15
CA SER A 114 -15.37 7.62 -3.84
C SER A 114 -16.24 8.04 -2.66
N ARG A 115 -17.56 7.90 -2.84
CA ARG A 115 -18.55 8.07 -1.76
C ARG A 115 -18.48 6.85 -0.86
N VAL A 116 -17.37 6.69 -0.16
CA VAL A 116 -17.23 5.61 0.82
C VAL A 116 -18.04 6.03 2.04
N GLY A 117 -19.00 5.20 2.43
CA GLY A 117 -19.67 5.37 3.71
C GLY A 117 -18.68 5.34 4.86
N LEU A 118 -19.06 5.93 5.99
CA LEU A 118 -18.27 5.88 7.21
C LEU A 118 -18.17 4.43 7.70
N GLN A 119 -16.95 3.87 7.69
CA GLN A 119 -16.74 2.49 8.11
C GLN A 119 -16.50 2.42 9.62
N GLN A 120 -17.36 1.75 10.39
CA GLN A 120 -17.22 1.74 11.86
C GLN A 120 -16.05 0.89 12.38
N GLU A 121 -15.67 -0.14 11.62
CA GLU A 121 -14.64 -1.11 11.96
C GLU A 121 -13.55 -1.12 10.89
N ALA A 122 -12.34 -1.56 11.22
CA ALA A 122 -11.33 -1.78 10.18
C ALA A 122 -11.75 -2.95 9.29
N VAL A 123 -11.84 -2.69 7.99
CA VAL A 123 -12.13 -3.71 6.98
C VAL A 123 -11.06 -3.64 5.91
N SER A 124 -10.37 -4.76 5.70
CA SER A 124 -9.44 -4.92 4.61
C SER A 124 -10.07 -5.65 3.45
N PHE A 125 -9.75 -5.26 2.23
CA PHE A 125 -10.27 -5.89 1.02
C PHE A 125 -9.35 -5.67 -0.17
N ILE A 126 -9.48 -6.51 -1.19
CA ILE A 126 -8.83 -6.32 -2.48
C ILE A 126 -9.80 -5.61 -3.43
N ARG A 127 -9.40 -4.44 -3.91
CA ARG A 127 -10.14 -3.68 -4.90
C ARG A 127 -9.57 -3.96 -6.28
N LYS A 128 -10.40 -4.49 -7.18
CA LYS A 128 -10.11 -4.54 -8.61
C LYS A 128 -10.35 -3.16 -9.23
N LYS A 129 -9.38 -2.66 -9.99
CA LYS A 129 -9.51 -1.45 -10.79
C LYS A 129 -9.06 -1.77 -12.22
N THR A 130 -9.71 -1.14 -13.19
CA THR A 130 -9.37 -1.29 -14.61
C THR A 130 -8.92 0.05 -15.16
N ARG A 131 -7.76 0.10 -15.80
CA ARG A 131 -7.24 1.31 -16.47
C ARG A 131 -6.60 0.92 -17.80
N ALA A 132 -7.00 1.60 -18.86
CA ALA A 132 -6.49 1.34 -20.22
C ALA A 132 -6.58 -0.14 -20.65
N GLY A 133 -7.66 -0.83 -20.27
CA GLY A 133 -7.88 -2.24 -20.60
C GLY A 133 -7.08 -3.24 -19.76
N SER A 134 -6.28 -2.79 -18.78
CA SER A 134 -5.57 -3.65 -17.85
C SER A 134 -6.16 -3.58 -16.45
N ASP A 135 -6.36 -4.74 -15.86
CA ASP A 135 -6.80 -4.89 -14.48
C ASP A 135 -5.61 -4.81 -13.52
N TYR A 136 -5.81 -4.13 -12.40
CA TYR A 136 -4.87 -4.07 -11.29
C TYR A 136 -5.63 -4.16 -9.97
N PHE A 137 -4.92 -4.61 -8.93
CA PHE A 137 -5.54 -4.99 -7.67
C PHE A 137 -4.87 -4.28 -6.51
N GLU A 138 -5.64 -3.64 -5.67
CA GLU A 138 -5.14 -2.86 -4.54
C GLU A 138 -5.64 -3.47 -3.23
N LEU A 139 -4.72 -3.85 -2.34
CA LEU A 139 -5.08 -4.21 -0.97
C LEU A 139 -5.28 -2.93 -0.16
N THR A 140 -6.49 -2.76 0.35
CA THR A 140 -6.89 -1.56 1.08
C THR A 140 -7.43 -1.95 2.45
N THR A 141 -7.09 -1.20 3.49
CA THR A 141 -7.78 -1.25 4.79
C THR A 141 -8.50 0.06 5.03
N ARG A 142 -9.80 0.02 5.31
CA ARG A 142 -10.60 1.22 5.58
C ARG A 142 -11.21 1.19 6.97
N PHE A 143 -11.27 2.35 7.60
CA PHE A 143 -12.02 2.65 8.81
C PHE A 143 -12.34 4.14 8.83
N SER A 144 -13.45 4.55 9.42
CA SER A 144 -14.02 5.89 9.25
C SER A 144 -14.09 6.28 7.77
N ASN A 145 -13.65 7.49 7.41
CA ASN A 145 -13.36 7.95 6.06
C ASN A 145 -11.85 7.88 5.74
N VAL A 146 -11.10 7.00 6.40
CA VAL A 146 -9.67 6.79 6.18
C VAL A 146 -9.43 5.52 5.39
N GLU A 147 -8.48 5.60 4.47
CA GLU A 147 -8.01 4.51 3.63
C GLU A 147 -6.50 4.31 3.83
N LEU A 148 -6.10 3.09 4.16
CA LEU A 148 -4.72 2.62 4.14
C LEU A 148 -4.53 1.77 2.88
N LEU A 149 -3.88 2.34 1.87
CA LEU A 149 -3.56 1.63 0.63
C LEU A 149 -2.19 0.97 0.76
N ALA A 150 -2.14 -0.36 0.74
CA ALA A 150 -0.88 -1.09 0.80
C ALA A 150 -0.02 -0.79 -0.44
N THR A 151 1.26 -0.49 -0.23
CA THR A 151 2.21 -0.13 -1.30
C THR A 151 3.41 -1.06 -1.38
N SER A 152 3.61 -1.93 -0.40
CA SER A 152 4.52 -3.06 -0.50
C SER A 152 4.22 -4.08 0.56
N GLY A 153 4.64 -5.31 0.33
CA GLY A 153 4.48 -6.38 1.29
C GLY A 153 4.73 -7.75 0.72
N PHE A 154 4.23 -8.73 1.44
CA PHE A 154 4.32 -10.14 1.09
C PHE A 154 2.94 -10.79 1.19
N PHE A 155 2.69 -11.80 0.40
CA PHE A 155 1.47 -12.60 0.52
C PHE A 155 1.72 -14.05 0.16
N GLY A 156 0.84 -14.92 0.62
CA GLY A 156 0.91 -16.35 0.37
C GLY A 156 -0.38 -17.03 0.73
N ASN A 157 -0.55 -18.26 0.25
CA ASN A 157 -1.65 -19.11 0.67
C ASN A 157 -1.31 -19.73 2.05
N VAL A 158 -2.31 -19.88 2.91
CA VAL A 158 -2.15 -20.48 4.26
C VAL A 158 -1.75 -21.95 4.22
N ASP A 159 -2.04 -22.66 3.13
CA ASP A 159 -1.70 -24.07 2.92
C ASP A 159 -0.45 -24.27 2.05
N SER A 160 0.24 -23.18 1.68
CA SER A 160 1.42 -23.21 0.81
C SER A 160 2.66 -22.66 1.50
N ASN A 161 3.83 -23.13 1.06
CA ASN A 161 5.13 -22.57 1.47
C ASN A 161 5.60 -21.41 0.57
N THR A 162 4.79 -21.05 -0.45
CA THR A 162 5.12 -19.97 -1.38
C THR A 162 4.84 -18.62 -0.75
N VAL A 163 5.85 -17.76 -0.81
CA VAL A 163 5.76 -16.35 -0.44
C VAL A 163 6.02 -15.52 -1.68
N LEU A 164 5.08 -14.67 -2.04
CA LEU A 164 5.21 -13.69 -3.11
C LEU A 164 5.38 -12.30 -2.51
N ALA A 165 6.27 -11.51 -3.08
CA ALA A 165 6.43 -10.10 -2.73
C ALA A 165 5.64 -9.23 -3.71
N PHE A 166 5.16 -8.08 -3.23
CA PHE A 166 4.63 -7.03 -4.08
C PHE A 166 5.23 -5.68 -3.71
N ILE A 167 5.44 -4.84 -4.73
CA ILE A 167 6.00 -3.49 -4.61
C ILE A 167 5.18 -2.58 -5.53
N GLY A 168 4.70 -1.47 -4.99
CA GLY A 168 3.69 -0.61 -5.61
C GLY A 168 2.29 -0.90 -5.09
N SER A 169 1.33 -0.03 -5.41
CA SER A 169 -0.06 -0.18 -4.98
C SER A 169 -0.80 -1.33 -5.68
N SER A 170 -0.34 -1.72 -6.88
CA SER A 170 -0.90 -2.86 -7.62
C SER A 170 -0.23 -4.17 -7.21
N ILE A 171 -1.01 -5.09 -6.67
CA ILE A 171 -0.61 -6.47 -6.41
C ILE A 171 -0.72 -7.27 -7.70
N GLN A 172 0.43 -7.60 -8.27
CA GLN A 172 0.55 -8.48 -9.42
C GLN A 172 0.50 -9.95 -9.00
N ASN A 173 0.15 -10.84 -9.92
CA ASN A 173 0.13 -12.29 -9.70
C ASN A 173 -0.80 -12.71 -8.54
N LEU A 174 -1.92 -12.02 -8.37
CA LEU A 174 -2.95 -12.52 -7.48
C LEU A 174 -3.49 -13.86 -8.01
N PRO A 175 -3.74 -14.83 -7.13
CA PRO A 175 -4.41 -16.07 -7.48
C PRO A 175 -5.74 -15.81 -8.18
N SER A 176 -6.12 -16.64 -9.16
CA SER A 176 -7.41 -16.52 -9.86
C SER A 176 -8.61 -16.52 -8.90
N SER A 177 -8.54 -17.30 -7.82
CA SER A 177 -9.52 -17.31 -6.73
C SER A 177 -9.76 -15.94 -6.07
N LEU A 178 -8.82 -15.00 -6.17
CA LEU A 178 -9.01 -13.61 -5.72
C LEU A 178 -9.22 -12.65 -6.90
N ALA A 179 -8.53 -12.87 -8.02
CA ALA A 179 -8.49 -11.94 -9.16
C ALA A 179 -9.75 -11.98 -10.05
N GLU A 180 -10.37 -13.15 -10.19
CA GLU A 180 -11.54 -13.39 -11.07
C GLU A 180 -12.87 -13.31 -10.32
N ARG A 181 -12.83 -13.12 -8.99
CA ARG A 181 -14.06 -12.96 -8.21
C ARG A 181 -14.80 -11.69 -8.59
N TYR A 182 -16.11 -11.85 -8.75
CA TYR A 182 -17.01 -10.74 -9.01
C TYR A 182 -17.26 -9.90 -7.74
N ASP A 183 -17.31 -10.56 -6.59
CA ASP A 183 -17.49 -9.90 -5.30
C ASP A 183 -16.17 -9.45 -4.68
N THR A 184 -16.24 -8.37 -3.91
CA THR A 184 -15.07 -7.83 -3.21
C THR A 184 -14.78 -8.70 -1.99
N VAL A 185 -13.69 -9.48 -2.06
CA VAL A 185 -13.19 -10.24 -0.91
C VAL A 185 -12.75 -9.27 0.17
N SER A 186 -13.37 -9.39 1.35
CA SER A 186 -13.12 -8.50 2.49
C SER A 186 -12.98 -9.29 3.79
N SER A 187 -12.29 -8.69 4.75
CA SER A 187 -12.03 -9.28 6.06
C SER A 187 -11.95 -8.20 7.12
N LYS A 188 -12.52 -8.52 8.30
CA LYS A 188 -12.37 -7.72 9.53
C LYS A 188 -11.16 -8.19 10.36
N TYR A 189 -10.52 -9.29 9.97
CA TYR A 189 -9.36 -9.85 10.67
C TYR A 189 -8.08 -9.16 10.22
N VAL A 190 -7.92 -7.93 10.69
CA VAL A 190 -6.69 -7.16 10.54
C VAL A 190 -5.85 -7.35 11.80
N PHE A 191 -4.74 -8.05 11.66
CA PHE A 191 -3.81 -8.30 12.76
C PHE A 191 -2.75 -7.20 12.79
N VAL A 192 -2.57 -6.58 13.95
CA VAL A 192 -1.54 -5.56 14.17
C VAL A 192 -0.49 -6.05 15.16
N PRO A 193 0.76 -5.59 15.05
CA PRO A 193 1.79 -5.88 16.05
C PRO A 193 1.38 -5.40 17.45
N ARG A 194 1.73 -6.18 18.48
CA ARG A 194 1.52 -5.81 19.89
C ARG A 194 2.39 -4.63 20.32
N THR A 195 3.55 -4.50 19.71
CA THR A 195 4.53 -3.45 19.98
C THR A 195 4.61 -2.49 18.80
N SER A 196 4.93 -1.22 19.08
CA SER A 196 5.11 -0.24 18.02
C SER A 196 6.27 -0.66 17.12
N VAL A 197 6.03 -0.67 15.80
CA VAL A 197 7.05 -0.96 14.81
C VAL A 197 7.72 0.35 14.38
N PRO A 198 9.06 0.43 14.32
CA PRO A 198 9.74 1.60 13.77
C PRO A 198 9.43 1.82 12.29
N PHE A 199 9.12 3.06 11.93
CA PHE A 199 8.78 3.43 10.56
C PHE A 199 9.43 4.76 10.13
N THR A 200 9.46 4.99 8.83
CA THR A 200 9.81 6.25 8.18
C THR A 200 8.57 6.81 7.49
N ASN A 201 8.37 8.12 7.59
CA ASN A 201 7.30 8.84 6.90
C ASN A 201 7.85 9.56 5.67
N VAL A 202 7.25 9.29 4.52
CA VAL A 202 7.57 9.92 3.23
C VAL A 202 6.29 10.40 2.56
N GLU A 203 6.45 11.18 1.48
CA GLU A 203 5.34 11.58 0.62
C GLU A 203 4.64 10.34 0.04
N ARG A 204 3.37 10.49 -0.34
CA ARG A 204 2.58 9.37 -0.85
C ARG A 204 2.98 8.99 -2.26
N LEU A 205 2.80 7.72 -2.61
CA LEU A 205 2.83 7.29 -4.00
C LEU A 205 1.56 7.76 -4.71
N LEU A 206 1.68 8.83 -5.50
CA LEU A 206 0.58 9.44 -6.22
C LEU A 206 0.74 9.32 -7.73
N ASN A 207 -0.40 9.24 -8.43
CA ASN A 207 -0.45 9.42 -9.88
C ASN A 207 -0.41 10.90 -10.29
N GLN A 208 -0.80 11.80 -9.39
CA GLN A 208 -0.92 13.23 -9.64
C GLN A 208 -0.34 14.01 -8.47
N TYR A 209 0.82 14.63 -8.71
CA TYR A 209 1.57 15.38 -7.72
C TYR A 209 1.27 16.88 -7.71
N ILE A 210 0.45 17.37 -8.65
CA ILE A 210 0.01 18.77 -8.72
C ILE A 210 -1.00 19.18 -7.63
N LYS A 211 -1.45 18.21 -6.83
CA LYS A 211 -2.48 18.38 -5.82
C LYS A 211 -1.94 19.08 -4.57
N GLN A 212 -2.79 19.84 -3.89
CA GLN A 212 -2.41 20.67 -2.74
C GLN A 212 -1.78 19.82 -1.62
N HIS A 213 -2.33 18.64 -1.37
CA HIS A 213 -1.90 17.76 -0.27
C HIS A 213 -0.89 16.69 -0.73
N ALA A 214 -0.27 16.84 -1.91
CA ALA A 214 0.68 15.87 -2.44
C ALA A 214 1.98 15.79 -1.63
N ALA A 215 2.41 16.90 -1.02
CA ALA A 215 3.60 16.99 -0.19
C ALA A 215 3.41 16.40 1.23
N ASN A 216 2.19 15.99 1.59
CA ASN A 216 1.94 15.41 2.91
C ASN A 216 2.68 14.08 3.07
N LYS A 217 3.46 13.96 4.14
CA LYS A 217 4.24 12.75 4.49
C LYS A 217 3.36 11.68 5.14
N TRP A 218 2.40 11.18 4.37
CA TRP A 218 1.35 10.27 4.82
C TRP A 218 1.54 8.85 4.28
N MET A 219 2.74 8.52 3.83
CA MET A 219 3.14 7.15 3.55
C MET A 219 4.06 6.65 4.65
N PHE A 220 3.75 5.46 5.17
CA PHE A 220 4.54 4.78 6.19
C PHE A 220 5.32 3.65 5.55
N ILE A 221 6.61 3.53 5.90
CA ILE A 221 7.49 2.44 5.47
C ILE A 221 8.14 1.82 6.70
N SER A 222 8.11 0.50 6.84
CA SER A 222 8.82 -0.19 7.93
C SER A 222 10.34 0.00 7.78
N LYS A 223 11.00 0.49 8.84
CA LYS A 223 12.46 0.68 8.85
C LYS A 223 13.21 -0.63 8.61
N LYS A 224 12.72 -1.72 9.21
CA LYS A 224 13.31 -3.07 9.07
C LYS A 224 13.38 -3.53 7.60
N TYR A 225 12.38 -3.15 6.79
CA TYR A 225 12.33 -3.52 5.38
C TYR A 225 13.00 -2.49 4.48
N GLU A 226 12.89 -1.21 4.82
CA GLU A 226 13.64 -0.11 4.19
C GLU A 226 15.15 -0.36 4.25
N GLU A 227 15.69 -0.69 5.42
CA GLU A 227 17.12 -1.00 5.65
C GLU A 227 17.61 -2.20 4.81
N LYS A 228 16.69 -3.09 4.42
CA LYS A 228 16.97 -4.24 3.54
C LYS A 228 16.77 -3.93 2.06
N GLY A 229 16.49 -2.67 1.71
CA GLY A 229 16.19 -2.25 0.35
C GLY A 229 14.83 -2.70 -0.16
N PHE A 230 13.91 -3.11 0.72
CA PHE A 230 12.55 -3.51 0.36
C PHE A 230 11.57 -2.35 0.58
N LEU A 231 11.52 -1.45 -0.39
CA LEU A 231 10.65 -0.28 -0.41
C LEU A 231 10.18 0.00 -1.84
N PRO A 232 9.01 0.65 -2.02
CA PRO A 232 8.57 1.03 -3.34
C PRO A 232 9.37 2.18 -3.92
N SER A 233 9.59 2.12 -5.23
CA SER A 233 10.21 3.20 -6.01
C SER A 233 9.39 4.48 -5.88
N HIS A 234 9.98 5.52 -5.31
CA HIS A 234 9.30 6.76 -5.04
C HIS A 234 9.57 7.81 -6.16
N PRO A 235 8.54 8.33 -6.85
CA PRO A 235 8.72 9.26 -7.97
C PRO A 235 9.45 10.56 -7.64
N LEU A 236 9.41 11.03 -6.38
CA LEU A 236 10.10 12.26 -5.95
C LEU A 236 11.56 12.03 -5.55
N SER A 237 12.00 10.77 -5.47
CA SER A 237 13.35 10.38 -5.10
C SER A 237 13.77 9.11 -5.86
N PHE A 238 13.53 9.12 -7.18
CA PHE A 238 13.67 7.94 -8.00
C PHE A 238 15.14 7.67 -8.32
N MET A 239 15.67 6.61 -7.71
CA MET A 239 17.07 6.20 -7.86
C MET A 239 17.25 5.42 -9.16
N THR A 240 17.92 6.03 -10.13
CA THR A 240 18.09 5.45 -11.48
C THR A 240 19.41 5.87 -12.12
N LYS A 241 19.93 5.05 -13.02
CA LYS A 241 21.12 5.39 -13.83
C LYS A 241 20.79 6.33 -15.01
N TYR A 242 19.52 6.51 -15.34
CA TYR A 242 19.09 7.27 -16.51
C TYR A 242 18.87 8.75 -16.15
N ASP A 243 19.65 9.65 -16.75
CA ASP A 243 19.65 11.08 -16.40
C ASP A 243 18.31 11.77 -16.64
N VAL A 244 17.59 11.42 -17.72
CA VAL A 244 16.25 11.98 -17.99
C VAL A 244 15.24 11.60 -16.91
N GLN A 245 15.34 10.39 -16.36
CA GLN A 245 14.44 9.93 -15.29
C GLN A 245 14.79 10.59 -13.96
N LYS A 246 16.08 10.76 -13.65
CA LYS A 246 16.54 11.57 -12.50
C LYS A 246 16.01 12.99 -12.59
N ALA A 247 16.12 13.61 -13.77
CA ALA A 247 15.62 14.94 -14.04
C ALA A 247 14.10 15.05 -13.85
N ALA A 248 13.34 14.08 -14.37
CA ALA A 248 11.90 14.03 -14.17
C ALA A 248 11.51 13.93 -12.69
N SER A 249 12.24 13.10 -11.94
CA SER A 249 12.04 12.94 -10.49
C SER A 249 12.31 14.23 -9.73
N LEU A 250 13.42 14.90 -10.04
CA LEU A 250 13.77 16.19 -9.46
C LEU A 250 12.74 17.28 -9.81
N LEU A 251 12.28 17.33 -11.06
CA LEU A 251 11.27 18.27 -11.50
C LEU A 251 9.97 18.11 -10.70
N LEU A 252 9.50 16.88 -10.53
CA LEU A 252 8.33 16.59 -9.70
C LEU A 252 8.56 17.02 -8.24
N LYS A 253 9.73 16.70 -7.67
CA LYS A 253 10.11 17.08 -6.31
C LYS A 253 10.09 18.60 -6.10
N VAL A 254 10.60 19.37 -7.07
CA VAL A 254 10.58 20.85 -7.06
C VAL A 254 9.15 21.36 -6.98
N PHE A 255 8.25 20.87 -7.85
CA PHE A 255 6.86 21.33 -7.88
C PHE A 255 6.05 20.93 -6.64
N VAL A 256 6.24 19.71 -6.13
CA VAL A 256 5.54 19.23 -4.93
C VAL A 256 5.96 20.01 -3.69
N ASN A 257 7.26 20.18 -3.51
CA ASN A 257 7.81 20.81 -2.31
C ASN A 257 7.92 22.33 -2.43
N LYS A 258 7.62 22.89 -3.62
CA LYS A 258 7.74 24.31 -3.95
C LYS A 258 9.11 24.87 -3.57
N ASN A 259 10.16 24.10 -3.87
CA ASN A 259 11.53 24.41 -3.45
C ASN A 259 12.51 24.18 -4.61
N LEU A 260 13.39 25.16 -4.84
CA LEU A 260 14.46 25.06 -5.83
C LEU A 260 15.67 24.36 -5.21
N TYR A 261 15.86 23.09 -5.56
CA TYR A 261 17.01 22.29 -5.17
C TYR A 261 18.23 22.64 -6.06
N GLN A 262 18.72 23.89 -6.00
CA GLN A 262 19.68 24.45 -6.96
C GLN A 262 20.91 23.54 -7.23
N ASN A 263 21.49 22.95 -6.18
CA ASN A 263 22.63 22.05 -6.32
C ASN A 263 22.28 20.76 -7.09
N GLU A 264 21.10 20.18 -6.83
CA GLU A 264 20.60 19.02 -7.56
C GLU A 264 20.27 19.38 -9.02
N ILE A 265 19.68 20.56 -9.25
CA ILE A 265 19.33 21.09 -10.58
C ILE A 265 20.59 21.24 -11.43
N LYS A 266 21.61 21.94 -10.93
CA LYS A 266 22.90 22.11 -11.62
C LYS A 266 23.56 20.77 -11.94
N GLY A 267 23.54 19.84 -10.99
CA GLY A 267 24.07 18.49 -11.17
C GLY A 267 23.36 17.75 -12.31
N VAL A 268 22.03 17.72 -12.30
CA VAL A 268 21.22 17.08 -13.34
C VAL A 268 21.40 17.77 -14.70
N MET A 269 21.40 19.09 -14.72
CA MET A 269 21.54 19.91 -15.93
C MET A 269 22.86 19.61 -16.66
N SER A 270 23.97 19.51 -15.91
CA SER A 270 25.27 19.17 -16.47
C SER A 270 25.29 17.80 -17.18
N ASN A 271 24.48 16.85 -16.71
CA ASN A 271 24.36 15.53 -17.33
C ASN A 271 23.43 15.56 -18.55
N LEU A 272 22.30 16.28 -18.47
CA LEU A 272 21.37 16.42 -19.60
C LEU A 272 21.97 17.16 -20.79
N GLN A 273 22.89 18.11 -20.56
CA GLN A 273 23.62 18.80 -21.64
C GLN A 273 24.49 17.85 -22.46
N LYS A 274 25.03 16.80 -21.85
CA LYS A 274 25.87 15.79 -22.53
C LYS A 274 25.07 14.87 -23.46
N ILE A 275 23.74 14.84 -23.32
CA ILE A 275 22.87 14.01 -24.15
C ILE A 275 22.50 14.77 -25.44
N PRO A 276 22.88 14.27 -26.63
CA PRO A 276 22.47 14.86 -27.90
C PRO A 276 20.95 14.90 -28.04
N GLU A 277 20.41 16.03 -28.49
CA GLU A 277 18.97 16.25 -28.55
C GLU A 277 18.21 15.25 -29.43
N LYS A 278 18.85 14.74 -30.49
CA LYS A 278 18.32 13.69 -31.35
C LYS A 278 18.07 12.35 -30.64
N LEU A 279 18.69 12.13 -29.48
CA LEU A 279 18.51 10.93 -28.66
C LEU A 279 17.42 11.10 -27.60
N LEU A 280 16.89 12.31 -27.42
CA LEU A 280 15.82 12.58 -26.48
C LEU A 280 14.45 12.33 -27.12
N THR A 281 13.59 11.62 -26.39
CA THR A 281 12.15 11.56 -26.70
C THR A 281 11.50 12.94 -26.54
N ALA A 282 10.27 13.11 -27.03
CA ALA A 282 9.53 14.36 -26.83
C ALA A 282 9.44 14.75 -25.34
N SER A 283 9.13 13.78 -24.47
CA SER A 283 9.12 14.00 -23.01
C SER A 283 10.51 14.34 -22.47
N GLY A 284 11.57 13.71 -22.98
CA GLY A 284 12.94 14.01 -22.58
C GLY A 284 13.36 15.45 -22.92
N LYS A 285 12.96 15.95 -24.10
CA LYS A 285 13.18 17.35 -24.49
C LYS A 285 12.42 18.32 -23.60
N LEU A 286 11.16 18.00 -23.29
CA LEU A 286 10.34 18.81 -22.39
C LEU A 286 10.94 18.89 -20.98
N ILE A 287 11.36 17.76 -20.41
CA ILE A 287 12.03 17.71 -19.11
C ILE A 287 13.32 18.55 -19.13
N LYS A 288 14.14 18.41 -20.18
CA LYS A 288 15.37 19.19 -20.32
C LYS A 288 15.09 20.69 -20.35
N ARG A 289 14.07 21.13 -21.10
CA ARG A 289 13.65 22.54 -21.14
C ARG A 289 13.24 23.04 -19.75
N TYR A 290 12.39 22.31 -19.03
CA TYR A 290 11.99 22.72 -17.68
C TYR A 290 13.16 22.81 -16.71
N ILE A 291 14.11 21.87 -16.75
CA ILE A 291 15.32 21.94 -15.92
C ILE A 291 16.17 23.17 -16.27
N MET A 292 16.30 23.50 -17.56
CA MET A 292 16.98 24.73 -18.01
C MET A 292 16.29 25.98 -17.48
N ASP A 293 14.96 26.02 -17.57
CA ASP A 293 14.17 27.15 -17.09
C ASP A 293 14.35 27.32 -15.58
N LEU A 294 14.35 26.23 -14.80
CA LEU A 294 14.57 26.25 -13.35
C LEU A 294 15.99 26.63 -12.94
N ASP A 295 17.01 26.28 -13.70
CA ASP A 295 18.42 26.61 -13.40
C ASP A 295 18.68 28.12 -13.47
N ASN A 296 17.87 28.85 -14.26
CA ASN A 296 17.93 30.31 -14.40
C ASN A 296 17.09 31.06 -13.35
N LYS A 297 16.51 30.37 -12.36
CA LYS A 297 15.67 30.98 -11.33
C LYS A 297 16.35 31.00 -9.97
N ASP A 298 16.22 32.14 -9.30
CA ASP A 298 16.72 32.30 -7.94
C ASP A 298 15.66 31.85 -6.90
N GLU A 299 14.37 32.07 -7.18
CA GLU A 299 13.26 31.69 -6.30
C GLU A 299 12.17 30.86 -7.00
N PHE A 300 11.51 29.95 -6.26
CA PHE A 300 10.43 29.13 -6.83
C PHE A 300 9.22 29.97 -7.24
N LEU A 301 8.97 31.10 -6.57
CA LEU A 301 7.87 32.00 -6.92
C LEU A 301 8.01 32.51 -8.37
N ASP A 302 9.23 32.72 -8.84
CA ASP A 302 9.53 33.13 -10.22
C ASP A 302 9.20 32.06 -11.27
N VAL A 303 8.98 30.81 -10.84
CA VAL A 303 8.54 29.71 -11.70
C VAL A 303 7.04 29.78 -11.94
N ILE A 304 6.25 30.13 -10.93
CA ILE A 304 4.78 30.16 -11.02
C ILE A 304 4.31 31.23 -12.00
N TYR A 305 4.90 32.43 -11.96
CA TYR A 305 4.49 33.55 -12.81
C TYR A 305 4.78 33.36 -14.31
N ASN A 306 5.57 32.35 -14.70
CA ASN A 306 5.94 32.10 -16.11
C ASN A 306 5.27 30.86 -16.70
N LEU A 307 4.40 30.16 -15.96
CA LEU A 307 3.68 28.97 -16.44
C LEU A 307 2.26 29.28 -16.95
N ASP A 308 1.78 30.50 -16.72
CA ASP A 308 0.46 30.99 -17.16
C ASP A 308 0.48 31.71 -18.53
N GLU A 309 1.62 31.70 -19.23
CA GLU A 309 1.81 32.14 -20.64
C GLU A 309 2.09 30.94 -21.57
#